data_AF-A0A2V6BX16-F1
#
_entry.id   AF-A0A2V6BX16-F1
#
_cell.length_a   1.000
_cell.length_b   1.000
_cell.length_c   1.000
_cell.angle_alpha   90.00
_cell.angle_beta   90.00
_cell.angle_gamma   90.00
#
_symmetry.space_group_name_H-M   'P 1'
#
loop_
_entity.id
_entity.type
_entity.pdbx_description
1 polymer ?
#
loop_
_entity_poly.entity_id
_entity_poly.type
_entity_poly.pdbx_seq_one_letter_code
_entity_poly.pdbx_strand_id
1 'polypeptide(L)'
;MRLPIYTSTPGLDRYLERERLAVYRATHKRLMSEDAAYRRQWNSYVIGIVCVAVIPAGGFIGGGAFGTLMSVALMSVGVAGVIFLAFRQQKFMNQKIGDALQRQAA
;
A
#
# COMPACT_ATOMS: atom_id res chain seq x y z
N MET A 1 4.87 14.84 8.15
CA MET A 1 5.15 13.41 7.82
C MET A 1 5.68 13.34 6.40
N ARG A 2 6.83 12.70 6.15
CA ARG A 2 7.28 12.45 4.76
C ARG A 2 6.38 11.37 4.17
N LEU A 3 5.75 11.65 3.03
CA LEU A 3 4.93 10.68 2.32
C LEU A 3 5.84 9.50 1.88
N PRO A 4 5.51 8.25 2.23
CA PRO A 4 6.26 7.11 1.73
C PRO A 4 5.98 7.03 0.23
N ILE A 5 7.01 7.32 -0.58
CA ILE A 5 6.96 7.27 -2.03
C ILE A 5 8.06 6.32 -2.49
N TYR A 6 7.94 5.70 -3.67
CA TYR A 6 8.92 4.70 -4.08
C TYR A 6 10.35 5.28 -4.19
N THR A 7 10.49 6.58 -4.47
CA THR A 7 11.80 7.25 -4.55
C THR A 7 12.50 7.40 -3.20
N SER A 8 11.79 7.26 -2.08
CA SER A 8 12.39 7.23 -0.73
C SER A 8 12.82 5.83 -0.28
N THR A 9 12.91 4.88 -1.21
CA THR A 9 13.46 3.54 -0.98
C THR A 9 14.98 3.61 -0.81
N PRO A 10 15.55 3.15 0.33
CA PRO A 10 17.00 3.12 0.53
C PRO A 10 17.72 2.30 -0.55
N GLY A 11 18.84 2.78 -1.06
CA GLY A 11 19.64 2.08 -2.07
C GLY A 11 19.13 2.23 -3.51
N LEU A 12 17.93 2.78 -3.71
CA LEU A 12 17.39 3.07 -5.04
C LEU A 12 18.06 4.29 -5.68
N ASP A 13 18.63 5.18 -4.86
CA ASP A 13 19.37 6.37 -5.26
C ASP A 13 20.62 6.08 -6.11
N ARG A 14 21.19 4.87 -5.97
CA ARG A 14 22.35 4.38 -6.72
C ARG A 14 22.07 4.15 -8.21
N TYR A 15 20.81 3.97 -8.57
CA TYR A 15 20.39 3.74 -9.96
C TYR A 15 19.99 5.06 -10.61
N LEU A 16 20.16 5.14 -11.94
CA LEU A 16 19.70 6.27 -12.76
C LEU A 16 18.19 6.44 -12.61
N GLU A 17 17.70 7.69 -12.58
CA GLU A 17 16.27 7.98 -12.34
C GLU A 17 15.32 7.21 -13.27
N ARG A 18 15.72 7.04 -14.53
CA ARG A 18 14.95 6.30 -15.54
C ARG A 18 14.81 4.80 -15.21
N GLU A 19 15.76 4.24 -14.49
CA GLU A 19 15.83 2.81 -14.15
C GLU A 19 15.27 2.50 -12.77
N ARG A 20 15.19 3.50 -11.87
CA ARG A 20 14.72 3.33 -10.48
C ARG A 20 13.38 2.61 -10.40
N LEU A 21 12.42 2.97 -11.25
CA LEU A 21 11.11 2.31 -11.25
C LEU A 21 11.20 0.85 -11.70
N ALA A 22 12.02 0.56 -12.70
CA ALA A 22 12.22 -0.80 -13.21
C ALA A 22 12.88 -1.69 -12.16
N VAL A 23 13.95 -1.19 -11.52
CA VAL A 23 14.64 -1.88 -10.43
C VAL A 23 13.72 -2.13 -9.24
N TYR A 24 12.95 -1.12 -8.84
CA TYR A 24 11.97 -1.25 -7.77
C TYR A 24 10.95 -2.36 -8.06
N ARG A 25 10.37 -2.37 -9.27
CA ARG A 25 9.40 -3.40 -9.70
C ARG A 25 10.02 -4.79 -9.79
N ALA A 26 11.24 -4.90 -10.30
CA ALA A 26 11.96 -6.17 -10.38
C ALA A 26 12.20 -6.76 -9.00
N THR A 27 12.70 -5.94 -8.05
CA THR A 27 12.94 -6.38 -6.67
C THR A 27 11.64 -6.71 -5.94
N HIS A 28 10.58 -5.93 -6.14
CA HIS A 28 9.26 -6.27 -5.62
C HIS A 28 8.77 -7.64 -6.12
N LYS A 29 8.86 -7.90 -7.43
CA LYS A 29 8.46 -9.18 -8.03
C LYS A 29 9.28 -10.35 -7.48
N ARG A 30 10.59 -10.13 -7.31
CA ARG A 30 11.50 -11.11 -6.70
C ARG A 30 11.14 -11.42 -5.25
N LEU A 31 10.87 -10.40 -4.44
CA LEU A 31 10.44 -10.59 -3.04
C LEU A 31 9.09 -11.30 -2.94
N MET A 32 8.16 -11.03 -3.87
CA MET A 32 6.88 -11.74 -3.96
C MET A 32 7.05 -13.23 -4.24
N SER A 33 8.06 -13.63 -5.02
CA SER A 33 8.34 -15.04 -5.28
C SER A 33 9.13 -15.71 -4.14
N GLU A 34 10.18 -15.06 -3.64
CA GLU A 34 11.16 -15.65 -2.73
C GLU A 34 10.73 -15.59 -1.25
N ASP A 35 10.05 -14.51 -0.82
CA ASP A 35 9.73 -14.28 0.60
C ASP A 35 8.23 -14.51 0.88
N ALA A 36 7.94 -15.63 1.58
CA ALA A 36 6.58 -15.98 1.97
C ALA A 36 5.97 -14.97 2.96
N ALA A 37 6.77 -14.35 3.83
CA ALA A 37 6.29 -13.34 4.77
C ALA A 37 5.92 -12.05 4.04
N TYR A 38 6.72 -11.65 3.05
CA TYR A 38 6.41 -10.51 2.18
C TYR A 38 5.10 -10.73 1.43
N ARG A 39 4.94 -11.92 0.82
CA ARG A 39 3.71 -12.31 0.10
C ARG A 39 2.49 -12.34 1.02
N ARG A 40 2.62 -12.88 2.25
CA ARG A 40 1.53 -12.88 3.22
C ARG A 40 1.10 -11.46 3.60
N GLN A 41 2.06 -10.56 3.83
CA GLN A 41 1.76 -9.17 4.16
C GLN A 41 1.07 -8.45 2.99
N TRP A 42 1.51 -8.68 1.76
CA TRP A 42 0.86 -8.17 0.55
C TRP A 42 -0.59 -8.67 0.43
N ASN A 43 -0.82 -9.96 0.62
CA ASN A 43 -2.16 -10.53 0.58
C ASN A 43 -3.08 -9.95 1.66
N SER A 44 -2.59 -9.80 2.90
CA SER A 44 -3.34 -9.15 3.98
C SER A 44 -3.71 -7.70 3.65
N TYR A 45 -2.82 -6.96 2.99
CA TYR A 45 -3.11 -5.61 2.51
C TYR A 45 -4.20 -5.59 1.44
N VAL A 46 -4.13 -6.48 0.44
CA VAL A 46 -5.15 -6.60 -0.62
C VAL A 46 -6.51 -6.96 -0.02
N ILE A 47 -6.56 -7.95 0.86
CA ILE A 47 -7.79 -8.35 1.58
C ILE A 47 -8.34 -7.17 2.38
N GLY A 48 -7.47 -6.45 3.11
CA GLY A 48 -7.86 -5.26 3.87
C GLY A 48 -8.50 -4.17 3.01
N ILE A 49 -7.93 -3.87 1.84
CA ILE A 49 -8.52 -2.92 0.89
C ILE A 49 -9.87 -3.40 0.38
N VAL A 50 -9.98 -4.67 -0.03
CA VAL A 50 -11.24 -5.23 -0.52
C VAL A 50 -12.33 -5.13 0.55
N CYS A 51 -12.03 -5.49 1.80
CA CYS A 51 -12.98 -5.36 2.90
C CYS A 51 -13.43 -3.90 3.09
N VAL A 52 -12.48 -2.96 3.16
CA VAL A 52 -12.82 -1.53 3.40
C VAL A 52 -13.56 -0.91 2.21
N ALA A 53 -13.29 -1.33 0.97
CA ALA A 53 -13.91 -0.80 -0.23
C ALA A 53 -15.31 -1.38 -0.49
N VAL A 54 -15.55 -2.66 -0.15
CA VAL A 54 -16.81 -3.36 -0.45
C VAL A 54 -17.87 -3.16 0.63
N ILE A 55 -17.48 -3.07 1.91
CA ILE A 55 -18.42 -2.93 3.03
C ILE A 55 -19.33 -1.69 2.93
N PRO A 56 -18.83 -0.49 2.52
CA PRO A 56 -19.68 0.70 2.37
C PRO A 56 -20.72 0.59 1.24
N ALA A 57 -20.51 -0.29 0.25
CA ALA A 57 -21.42 -0.44 -0.89
C ALA A 57 -22.73 -1.15 -0.52
N GLY A 58 -22.74 -1.99 0.51
CA GLY A 58 -23.93 -2.72 0.97
C GLY A 58 -24.80 -1.96 1.98
N GLY A 59 -24.32 -0.84 2.52
CA GLY A 59 -24.90 -0.13 3.67
C GLY A 59 -25.81 1.06 3.35
N PHE A 60 -26.34 1.19 2.13
CA PHE A 60 -27.33 2.22 1.78
C PHE A 60 -28.71 1.85 2.36
N ILE A 61 -28.88 2.01 3.67
CA ILE A 61 -30.15 1.80 4.35
C ILE A 61 -30.51 3.09 5.10
N GLY A 62 -31.39 3.90 4.52
CA GLY A 62 -32.04 5.01 5.20
C GLY A 62 -32.30 6.21 4.30
N GLY A 63 -33.51 6.33 3.77
CA GLY A 63 -33.95 7.56 3.12
C GLY A 63 -34.09 8.69 4.15
N GLY A 64 -33.37 9.80 3.95
CA GLY A 64 -33.42 10.99 4.80
C GLY A 64 -32.05 11.64 5.01
N ALA A 65 -32.04 12.91 5.46
CA ALA A 65 -30.80 13.68 5.66
C ALA A 65 -29.80 13.00 6.62
N PHE A 66 -30.28 12.30 7.64
CA PHE A 66 -29.45 11.55 8.59
C PHE A 66 -28.78 10.32 7.94
N GLY A 67 -29.51 9.59 7.09
CA GLY A 67 -28.96 8.46 6.33
C GLY A 67 -27.89 8.89 5.32
N THR A 68 -28.10 10.03 4.66
CA THR A 68 -27.10 10.63 3.77
C THR A 68 -25.83 11.05 4.53
N LEU A 69 -25.96 11.71 5.68
CA LEU A 69 -24.82 12.13 6.49
C LEU A 69 -24.00 10.93 7.00
N MET A 70 -24.66 9.87 7.48
CA MET A 70 -23.99 8.64 7.89
C MET A 70 -23.30 7.94 6.73
N SER A 71 -23.92 7.92 5.55
CA SER A 71 -23.31 7.35 4.34
C SER A 71 -22.03 8.11 3.94
N VAL A 72 -22.05 9.45 3.98
CA VAL A 72 -20.88 10.28 3.69
C VAL A 72 -19.78 10.08 4.74
N ALA A 73 -20.14 9.99 6.02
CA ALA A 73 -19.20 9.74 7.10
C ALA A 73 -18.54 8.34 6.99
N LEU A 74 -19.31 7.31 6.67
CA LEU A 74 -18.77 5.96 6.46
C LEU A 74 -17.85 5.89 5.24
N MET A 75 -18.22 6.57 4.14
CA MET A 75 -17.38 6.66 2.96
C MET A 75 -16.07 7.39 3.24
N SER A 76 -16.10 8.51 3.98
CA SER A 76 -14.89 9.26 4.31
C SER A 76 -13.95 8.47 5.24
N VAL A 77 -14.49 7.73 6.21
CA VAL A 77 -13.73 6.80 7.05
C VAL A 77 -13.12 5.67 6.22
N GLY A 78 -13.87 5.12 5.26
CA GLY A 78 -13.37 4.11 4.33
C GLY A 78 -12.19 4.63 3.50
N VAL A 79 -12.33 5.82 2.90
CA VAL A 79 -11.26 6.47 2.13
C VAL A 79 -10.02 6.72 3.00
N ALA A 80 -10.20 7.26 4.21
CA ALA A 80 -9.10 7.48 5.14
C ALA A 80 -8.39 6.16 5.53
N GLY A 81 -9.16 5.09 5.73
CA GLY A 81 -8.65 3.74 5.99
C GLY A 81 -7.81 3.20 4.83
N VAL A 82 -8.29 3.35 3.58
CA VAL A 82 -7.55 2.95 2.38
C VAL A 82 -6.24 3.73 2.25
N ILE A 83 -6.26 5.05 2.43
CA ILE A 83 -5.06 5.89 2.38
C ILE A 83 -4.05 5.47 3.45
N PHE A 84 -4.51 5.23 4.69
CA PHE A 84 -3.66 4.76 5.78
C PHE A 84 -3.02 3.41 5.47
N LEU A 85 -3.81 2.43 5.00
CA LEU A 85 -3.31 1.13 4.59
C LEU A 85 -2.29 1.24 3.46
N ALA A 86 -2.54 2.10 2.47
CA ALA A 86 -1.64 2.34 1.35
C ALA A 86 -0.29 2.89 1.82
N PHE A 87 -0.28 3.89 2.70
CA PHE A 87 0.97 4.43 3.25
C PHE A 87 1.71 3.42 4.13
N ARG A 88 0.98 2.65 4.93
CA ARG A 88 1.57 1.58 5.75
C ARG A 88 2.23 0.52 4.88
N GLN A 89 1.56 0.11 3.80
CA GLN A 89 2.08 -0.88 2.87
C GLN A 89 3.28 -0.33 2.10
N GLN A 90 3.18 0.89 1.58
CA GLN A 90 4.28 1.54 0.86
C GLN A 90 5.54 1.66 1.72
N LYS A 91 5.39 2.01 3.00
CA LYS A 91 6.51 2.06 3.94
C LYS A 91 7.15 0.68 4.14
N PHE A 92 6.33 -0.36 4.34
CA PHE A 92 6.81 -1.73 4.47
C PHE A 92 7.56 -2.20 3.22
N MET A 93 7.00 -1.94 2.03
CA MET A 93 7.64 -2.29 0.77
C MET A 93 8.97 -1.58 0.58
N ASN A 94 9.03 -0.26 0.82
CA ASN A 94 10.26 0.51 0.69
C ASN A 94 11.36 0.01 1.63
N GLN A 95 11.02 -0.39 2.86
CA GLN A 95 11.98 -0.98 3.80
C GLN A 95 12.52 -2.31 3.27
N LYS A 96 11.63 -3.25 2.91
CA LYS A 96 12.04 -4.58 2.45
C LYS A 96 12.80 -4.57 1.12
N ILE A 97 12.38 -3.73 0.18
CA ILE A 97 13.08 -3.54 -1.09
C ILE A 97 14.43 -2.88 -0.83
N GLY A 98 14.49 -1.88 0.06
CA GLY A 98 15.75 -1.24 0.43
C GLY A 98 16.75 -2.22 1.06
N ASP A 99 16.30 -3.04 2.01
CA ASP A 99 17.10 -4.09 2.62
C ASP A 99 17.64 -5.07 1.56
N ALA A 100 16.80 -5.46 0.59
CA ALA A 100 17.19 -6.36 -0.50
C ALA A 100 18.22 -5.73 -1.44
N LEU A 101 18.05 -4.45 -1.80
CA LEU A 101 19.00 -3.70 -2.63
C LEU A 101 20.34 -3.50 -1.93
N GLN A 102 20.34 -3.25 -0.62
CA GLN A 102 21.56 -3.11 0.16
C GLN A 102 22.33 -4.43 0.27
N ARG A 103 21.63 -5.57 0.45
CA ARG A 103 22.24 -6.91 0.47
C ARG A 103 22.85 -7.33 -0.86
N GLN A 104 22.31 -6.86 -1.99
CA GLN A 104 22.86 -7.16 -3.32
C GLN A 104 24.14 -6.36 -3.63
N ALA A 105 24.38 -5.28 -2.90
CA ALA A 105 25.50 -4.38 -3.10
C ALA A 105 26.58 -4.51 -2.02
N ALA A 106 26.44 -5.48 -1.12
CA ALA A 106 27.44 -5.92 -0.15
C ALA A 106 28.09 -7.21 -0.66
#